data_AF-A0A812HY24-F1
#
_entry.id   AF-A0A812HY24-F1
#
_cell.length_a   1.000
_cell.length_b   1.000
_cell.length_c   1.000
_cell.angle_alpha   90.00
_cell.angle_beta   90.00
_cell.angle_gamma   90.00
#
_symmetry.space_group_name_H-M   'P 1'
#
loop_
_entity.id
_entity.type
_entity.pdbx_description
1 polymer ?
#
loop_
_entity_poly.entity_id
_entity_poly.type
_entity_poly.pdbx_seq_one_letter_code
_entity_poly.pdbx_strand_id
1 'polypeptide(L)'
;MFKTFPLFILILTSLSAEATLLKGKLEGVAFHWKNAQQISGSGVTEFFVPSQWNVATGLAPTTEFVLGGVANLPPTEITLSFGSERVNVPMTVVGFEYNLGDLGSKVKIGPTESGPICNSYGTHSSHLGLYGGAYCTYSNSYMINSGAAYNPYSFIRPIVSLDISELGKAFKGKSKGVYVGSLSVTSFYDYYVPSNGIRTRQYKPENVAVQIEYEPGYVTDVMVVGDENIAPFYDLLSNTVSGYTSYSLNAKGWFLNGLKLSLKPLRTKYEMIGPVGATIPYSVECFGCDTQSLVKQGYVINKDVHISGTNTTNIGFDIKISYEDIDLGAIEDGEYLDVLVLMVEPAF
;
A
#
# COMPACT_ATOMS: atom_id res chain seq x y z
N MET A 1 39.70 -32.06 -50.85
CA MET A 1 38.83 -32.82 -49.93
C MET A 1 38.83 -32.09 -48.59
N PHE A 2 37.98 -31.07 -48.41
CA PHE A 2 37.94 -30.26 -47.19
C PHE A 2 37.03 -30.96 -46.17
N LYS A 3 37.63 -31.38 -45.05
CA LYS A 3 36.92 -31.97 -43.90
C LYS A 3 36.19 -30.87 -43.15
N THR A 4 34.87 -30.95 -43.13
CA THR A 4 33.98 -30.16 -42.28
C THR A 4 34.15 -30.55 -40.82
N PHE A 5 34.47 -29.58 -39.98
CA PHE A 5 34.51 -29.70 -38.52
C PHE A 5 33.11 -29.30 -37.98
N PRO A 6 32.42 -30.13 -37.18
CA PRO A 6 31.14 -29.74 -36.63
C PRO A 6 31.35 -28.79 -35.44
N LEU A 7 30.76 -27.61 -35.54
CA LEU A 7 30.67 -26.61 -34.47
C LEU A 7 29.64 -27.10 -33.43
N PHE A 8 30.12 -27.48 -32.24
CA PHE A 8 29.26 -27.85 -31.11
C PHE A 8 28.81 -26.57 -30.39
N ILE A 9 27.53 -26.20 -30.52
CA ILE A 9 26.93 -25.08 -29.79
C ILE A 9 26.55 -25.58 -28.39
N LEU A 10 27.28 -25.11 -27.37
CA LEU A 10 26.94 -25.32 -25.96
C LEU A 10 25.77 -24.38 -25.61
N ILE A 11 24.56 -24.94 -25.48
CA ILE A 11 23.42 -24.23 -24.92
C ILE A 11 23.64 -24.17 -23.41
N LEU A 12 24.14 -23.03 -22.92
CA LEU A 12 24.14 -22.68 -21.50
C LEU A 12 22.69 -22.51 -21.05
N THR A 13 22.08 -23.58 -20.57
CA THR A 13 20.81 -23.49 -19.83
C THR A 13 21.12 -22.82 -18.50
N SER A 14 20.77 -21.54 -18.38
CA SER A 14 20.78 -20.85 -17.09
C SER A 14 19.85 -21.61 -16.14
N LEU A 15 20.41 -22.19 -15.07
CA LEU A 15 19.63 -22.69 -13.96
C LEU A 15 18.76 -21.54 -13.46
N SER A 16 17.44 -21.65 -13.64
CA SER A 16 16.49 -20.70 -13.11
C SER A 16 16.62 -20.71 -11.59
N ALA A 17 17.19 -19.64 -11.03
CA ALA A 17 17.09 -19.38 -9.61
C ALA A 17 15.63 -19.07 -9.31
N GLU A 18 14.92 -20.04 -8.73
CA GLU A 18 13.54 -19.83 -8.29
C GLU A 18 13.56 -18.86 -7.10
N ALA A 19 12.89 -17.72 -7.28
CA ALA A 19 12.66 -16.75 -6.22
C ALA A 19 11.16 -16.54 -6.08
N THR A 20 10.69 -16.47 -4.84
CA THR A 20 9.34 -16.03 -4.56
C THR A 20 9.20 -14.59 -5.01
N LEU A 21 8.27 -14.28 -5.90
CA LEU A 21 8.04 -12.92 -6.34
C LEU A 21 6.79 -12.34 -5.68
N LEU A 22 6.95 -11.26 -4.92
CA LEU A 22 5.87 -10.44 -4.37
C LEU A 22 5.70 -9.17 -5.21
N LYS A 23 4.49 -8.91 -5.67
CA LYS A 23 4.14 -7.77 -6.52
C LYS A 23 3.10 -6.91 -5.82
N GLY A 24 3.42 -5.65 -5.59
CA GLY A 24 2.50 -4.65 -5.03
C GLY A 24 2.31 -3.46 -5.97
N LYS A 25 1.25 -2.69 -5.75
CA LYS A 25 1.03 -1.38 -6.36
C LYS A 25 0.86 -0.35 -5.25
N LEU A 26 1.55 0.79 -5.37
CA LEU A 26 1.44 1.94 -4.49
C LEU A 26 0.98 3.15 -5.31
N GLU A 27 -0.25 3.59 -5.09
CA GLU A 27 -0.86 4.76 -5.74
C GLU A 27 -1.01 5.87 -4.69
N GLY A 28 -0.12 6.87 -4.75
CA GLY A 28 -0.01 7.86 -3.67
C GLY A 28 0.34 7.19 -2.33
N VAL A 29 -0.65 7.07 -1.45
CA VAL A 29 -0.54 6.38 -0.14
C VAL A 29 -1.29 5.05 -0.08
N ALA A 30 -2.09 4.73 -1.11
CA ALA A 30 -2.87 3.51 -1.15
C ALA A 30 -2.00 2.36 -1.67
N PHE A 31 -1.81 1.33 -0.86
CA PHE A 31 -1.04 0.14 -1.22
C PHE A 31 -1.91 -1.10 -1.29
N HIS A 32 -1.69 -1.92 -2.31
CA HIS A 32 -2.27 -3.25 -2.38
C HIS A 32 -1.30 -4.26 -2.99
N TRP A 33 -1.34 -5.50 -2.48
CA TRP A 33 -0.64 -6.62 -3.11
C TRP A 33 -1.43 -7.13 -4.31
N LYS A 34 -0.73 -7.45 -5.40
CA LYS A 34 -1.30 -8.09 -6.59
C LYS A 34 -1.30 -9.62 -6.51
N ASN A 35 -0.41 -10.19 -5.68
CA ASN A 35 -0.22 -11.64 -5.58
C ASN A 35 0.16 -12.11 -4.17
N ALA A 36 -0.38 -11.45 -3.14
CA ALA A 36 -0.26 -11.89 -1.76
C ALA A 36 -1.60 -11.73 -1.04
N GLN A 37 -1.83 -12.57 -0.04
CA GLN A 37 -3.03 -12.56 0.79
C GLN A 37 -2.66 -12.26 2.23
N GLN A 38 -3.49 -11.47 2.91
CA GLN A 38 -3.35 -11.20 4.33
C GLN A 38 -3.78 -12.43 5.13
N ILE A 39 -2.95 -12.86 6.08
CA ILE A 39 -3.22 -14.05 6.92
C ILE A 39 -3.56 -13.69 8.36
N SER A 40 -3.06 -12.56 8.86
CA SER A 40 -3.35 -12.04 10.20
C SER A 40 -2.82 -10.61 10.35
N GLY A 41 -3.32 -9.90 11.36
CA GLY A 41 -2.99 -8.50 11.66
C GLY A 41 -4.20 -7.58 11.54
N SER A 42 -4.29 -6.60 12.42
CA SER A 42 -5.14 -5.42 12.27
C SER A 42 -4.35 -4.21 12.78
N GLY A 43 -4.25 -3.15 11.96
CA GLY A 43 -3.51 -1.93 12.30
C GLY A 43 -2.15 -1.81 11.59
N VAL A 44 -1.09 -1.42 12.31
CA VAL A 44 0.17 -0.89 11.74
C VAL A 44 1.08 -1.95 11.11
N THR A 45 0.99 -3.22 11.54
CA THR A 45 1.81 -4.32 11.01
C THR A 45 0.93 -5.47 10.56
N GLU A 46 0.98 -5.78 9.27
CA GLU A 46 0.18 -6.83 8.65
C GLU A 46 1.06 -7.97 8.13
N PHE A 47 0.56 -9.20 8.23
CA PHE A 47 1.24 -10.39 7.73
C PHE A 47 0.61 -10.88 6.44
N PHE A 48 1.45 -11.09 5.43
CA PHE A 48 1.06 -11.55 4.11
C PHE A 48 1.80 -12.81 3.71
N VAL A 49 1.15 -13.64 2.89
CA VAL A 49 1.79 -14.75 2.19
C VAL A 49 1.58 -14.62 0.68
N PRO A 50 2.59 -14.89 -0.15
CA PRO A 50 2.43 -14.91 -1.60
C PRO A 50 1.39 -15.95 -2.01
N SER A 51 0.57 -15.66 -3.01
CA SER A 51 -0.43 -16.61 -3.52
C SER A 51 0.22 -17.85 -4.15
N GLN A 52 1.45 -17.71 -4.66
CA GLN A 52 2.22 -18.80 -5.27
C GLN A 52 3.02 -19.57 -4.21
N TRP A 53 3.02 -20.89 -4.37
CA TRP A 53 3.85 -21.82 -3.62
C TRP A 53 5.12 -22.17 -4.40
N ASN A 54 6.25 -22.29 -3.70
CA ASN A 54 7.46 -22.85 -4.29
C ASN A 54 7.53 -24.35 -4.02
N VAL A 55 7.98 -25.12 -5.01
CA VAL A 55 8.22 -26.55 -4.84
C VAL A 55 9.49 -26.72 -4.01
N ALA A 56 9.38 -27.45 -2.90
CA ALA A 56 10.53 -27.72 -2.06
C ALA A 56 11.44 -28.78 -2.72
N THR A 57 12.73 -28.48 -2.85
CA THR A 57 13.71 -29.36 -3.50
C THR A 57 14.88 -29.72 -2.58
N GLY A 58 15.49 -30.88 -2.82
CA GLY A 58 16.66 -31.36 -2.07
C GLY A 58 16.40 -31.56 -0.57
N LEU A 59 15.17 -31.92 -0.21
CA LEU A 59 14.83 -32.30 1.16
C LEU A 59 15.33 -33.72 1.45
N ALA A 60 15.86 -33.94 2.65
CA ALA A 60 16.21 -35.28 3.11
C ALA A 60 14.95 -36.09 3.49
N PRO A 61 14.72 -37.28 2.91
CA PRO A 61 13.65 -38.16 3.34
C PRO A 61 13.83 -38.60 4.78
N THR A 62 12.73 -38.66 5.54
CA THR A 62 12.74 -39.01 6.96
C THR A 62 11.43 -39.69 7.37
N THR A 63 11.43 -40.34 8.53
CA THR A 63 10.22 -40.88 9.19
C THR A 63 9.67 -39.93 10.25
N GLU A 64 10.44 -38.92 10.66
CA GLU A 64 10.05 -37.91 11.65
C GLU A 64 10.75 -36.57 11.39
N PHE A 65 10.01 -35.46 11.47
CA PHE A 65 10.55 -34.12 11.24
C PHE A 65 9.89 -33.04 12.09
N VAL A 66 10.58 -31.92 12.25
CA VAL A 66 10.10 -30.73 12.94
C VAL A 66 10.30 -29.53 12.02
N LEU A 67 9.22 -28.81 11.72
CA LEU A 67 9.28 -27.62 10.90
C LEU A 67 9.81 -26.44 11.73
N GLY A 68 10.71 -25.65 11.14
CA GLY A 68 11.27 -24.44 11.72
C GLY A 68 10.66 -23.17 11.15
N GLY A 69 10.89 -22.04 11.81
CA GLY A 69 10.66 -20.71 11.23
C GLY A 69 11.86 -20.21 10.44
N VAL A 70 12.24 -18.95 10.67
CA VAL A 70 13.46 -18.37 10.10
C VAL A 70 14.69 -18.81 10.91
N ALA A 71 15.78 -19.17 10.24
CA ALA A 71 17.03 -19.55 10.90
C ALA A 71 17.73 -18.33 11.53
N ASN A 72 17.70 -17.18 10.87
CA ASN A 72 18.30 -15.94 11.40
C ASN A 72 17.25 -14.83 11.39
N LEU A 73 17.43 -13.82 12.23
CA LEU A 73 16.61 -12.61 12.16
C LEU A 73 16.87 -11.93 10.80
N PRO A 74 15.85 -11.79 9.93
CA PRO A 74 16.01 -11.10 8.66
C PRO A 74 16.22 -9.60 8.89
N PRO A 75 16.73 -8.88 7.88
CA PRO A 75 16.67 -7.43 7.84
C PRO A 75 15.23 -6.94 8.08
N THR A 76 15.09 -5.81 8.78
CA THR A 76 13.81 -5.13 8.99
C THR A 76 13.38 -4.32 7.78
N GLU A 77 14.27 -4.14 6.79
CA GLU A 77 14.02 -3.39 5.57
C GLU A 77 14.58 -4.14 4.35
N ILE A 78 13.94 -3.90 3.20
CA ILE A 78 14.46 -4.29 1.89
C ILE A 78 14.73 -3.04 1.05
N THR A 79 15.90 -2.97 0.43
CA THR A 79 16.19 -1.89 -0.52
C THR A 79 15.65 -2.27 -1.90
N LEU A 80 14.70 -1.48 -2.40
CA LEU A 80 14.21 -1.55 -3.77
C LEU A 80 14.90 -0.47 -4.63
N SER A 81 15.06 -0.75 -5.91
CA SER A 81 15.77 0.12 -6.86
C SER A 81 15.00 0.31 -8.16
N PHE A 82 15.09 1.53 -8.71
CA PHE A 82 14.57 1.91 -10.02
C PHE A 82 15.54 2.92 -10.66
N GLY A 83 16.25 2.51 -11.70
CA GLY A 83 17.33 3.33 -12.27
C GLY A 83 18.44 3.61 -11.23
N SER A 84 18.71 4.88 -10.95
CA SER A 84 19.64 5.31 -9.89
C SER A 84 18.97 5.50 -8.53
N GLU A 85 17.63 5.47 -8.46
CA GLU A 85 16.90 5.68 -7.22
C GLU A 85 16.86 4.40 -6.37
N ARG A 86 16.97 4.60 -5.05
CA ARG A 86 16.81 3.56 -4.04
C ARG A 86 15.77 3.97 -3.01
N VAL A 87 15.03 2.99 -2.53
CA VAL A 87 14.00 3.13 -1.49
C VAL A 87 14.16 1.98 -0.51
N ASN A 88 14.30 2.28 0.78
CA ASN A 88 14.23 1.27 1.82
C ASN A 88 12.77 1.08 2.23
N VAL A 89 12.27 -0.13 2.05
CA VAL A 89 10.90 -0.51 2.37
C VAL A 89 10.89 -1.25 3.70
N PRO A 90 10.04 -0.88 4.67
CA PRO A 90 9.94 -1.51 5.99
C PRO A 90 9.23 -2.87 5.90
N MET A 91 9.95 -3.84 5.36
CA MET A 91 9.47 -5.18 5.09
C MET A 91 10.47 -6.22 5.59
N THR A 92 9.96 -7.26 6.23
CA THR A 92 10.76 -8.37 6.76
C THR A 92 10.06 -9.71 6.56
N VAL A 93 10.82 -10.80 6.49
CA VAL A 93 10.27 -12.17 6.43
C VAL A 93 10.18 -12.73 7.83
N VAL A 94 8.99 -12.81 8.41
CA VAL A 94 8.82 -13.23 9.82
C VAL A 94 8.72 -14.74 10.00
N GLY A 95 8.66 -15.50 8.90
CA GLY A 95 8.35 -16.91 8.96
C GLY A 95 8.18 -17.58 7.60
N PHE A 96 7.72 -18.82 7.64
CA PHE A 96 7.40 -19.62 6.45
C PHE A 96 6.09 -20.37 6.67
N GLU A 97 5.35 -20.52 5.58
CA GLU A 97 4.22 -21.44 5.51
C GLU A 97 4.64 -22.67 4.70
N TYR A 98 4.35 -23.84 5.26
CA TYR A 98 4.68 -25.14 4.71
C TYR A 98 3.41 -25.85 4.27
N ASN A 99 3.45 -26.51 3.11
CA ASN A 99 2.37 -27.38 2.65
C ASN A 99 2.91 -28.79 2.47
N LEU A 100 2.29 -29.73 3.19
CA LEU A 100 2.71 -31.13 3.23
C LEU A 100 2.33 -31.87 1.93
N GLY A 101 1.35 -31.37 1.16
CA GLY A 101 0.78 -32.07 0.03
C GLY A 101 0.21 -33.44 0.44
N ASP A 102 0.52 -34.47 -0.33
CA ASP A 102 0.06 -35.85 -0.07
C ASP A 102 0.58 -36.45 1.25
N LEU A 103 1.58 -35.82 1.89
CA LEU A 103 2.08 -36.26 3.19
C LEU A 103 1.12 -35.90 4.33
N GLY A 104 0.27 -34.87 4.16
CA GLY A 104 -0.60 -34.35 5.23
C GLY A 104 -1.57 -35.38 5.83
N SER A 105 -1.99 -36.37 5.04
CA SER A 105 -2.85 -37.48 5.48
C SER A 105 -2.09 -38.69 6.04
N LYS A 106 -0.76 -38.67 5.96
CA LYS A 106 0.14 -39.79 6.33
C LYS A 106 0.97 -39.50 7.58
N VAL A 107 0.80 -38.32 8.17
CA VAL A 107 1.48 -37.90 9.39
C VAL A 107 0.54 -37.93 10.60
N LYS A 108 1.13 -38.09 11.78
CA LYS A 108 0.51 -37.84 13.07
C LYS A 108 1.40 -36.90 13.88
N ILE A 109 0.78 -36.21 14.85
CA ILE A 109 1.52 -35.39 15.80
C ILE A 109 2.38 -36.28 16.68
N GLY A 110 3.68 -36.00 16.71
CA GLY A 110 4.68 -36.67 17.53
C GLY A 110 4.96 -35.94 18.85
N PRO A 111 6.10 -36.26 19.50
CA PRO A 111 6.51 -35.64 20.74
C PRO A 111 6.57 -34.11 20.70
N THR A 112 6.41 -33.49 21.87
CA THR A 112 6.57 -32.05 22.03
C THR A 112 8.04 -31.66 21.94
N GLU A 113 8.31 -30.57 21.25
CA GLU A 113 9.64 -30.01 21.08
C GLU A 113 10.06 -29.13 22.26
N SER A 114 11.36 -29.15 22.58
CA SER A 114 11.96 -28.27 23.59
C SER A 114 12.67 -27.09 22.94
N GLY A 115 12.47 -25.89 23.46
CA GLY A 115 13.17 -24.68 23.00
C GLY A 115 12.20 -23.57 22.58
N PRO A 116 12.68 -22.58 21.79
CA PRO A 116 11.84 -21.51 21.27
C PRO A 116 10.75 -22.07 20.34
N ILE A 117 9.48 -21.81 20.65
CA ILE A 117 8.34 -22.27 19.86
C ILE A 117 7.81 -21.10 19.01
N CYS A 118 7.56 -21.36 17.72
CA CYS A 118 6.98 -20.36 16.83
C CYS A 118 5.51 -20.13 17.15
N ASN A 119 5.02 -18.92 16.86
CA ASN A 119 3.59 -18.76 16.66
C ASN A 119 3.19 -19.54 15.39
N SER A 120 2.00 -20.12 15.40
CA SER A 120 1.52 -20.93 14.28
C SER A 120 0.06 -20.70 13.94
N TYR A 121 -0.29 -20.89 12.68
CA TYR A 121 -1.67 -20.97 12.20
C TYR A 121 -1.81 -22.06 11.12
N GLY A 122 -3.05 -22.33 10.71
CA GLY A 122 -3.36 -23.38 9.73
C GLY A 122 -3.63 -24.73 10.39
N THR A 123 -3.58 -25.80 9.60
CA THR A 123 -3.85 -27.16 10.07
C THR A 123 -2.67 -28.08 9.79
N HIS A 124 -2.34 -28.91 10.78
CA HIS A 124 -1.21 -29.83 10.69
C HIS A 124 -1.32 -30.86 9.56
N SER A 125 -2.50 -31.03 8.95
CA SER A 125 -2.77 -32.00 7.87
C SER A 125 -2.81 -31.38 6.47
N SER A 126 -2.64 -30.06 6.31
CA SER A 126 -2.64 -29.41 4.99
C SER A 126 -1.50 -28.41 4.85
N HIS A 127 -1.60 -27.28 5.54
CA HIS A 127 -0.62 -26.22 5.54
C HIS A 127 -0.45 -25.66 6.96
N LEU A 128 0.78 -25.35 7.32
CA LEU A 128 1.17 -24.82 8.61
C LEU A 128 2.03 -23.58 8.42
N GLY A 129 1.56 -22.44 8.91
CA GLY A 129 2.34 -21.22 8.98
C GLY A 129 3.08 -21.13 10.29
N LEU A 130 4.38 -20.84 10.25
CA LEU A 130 5.25 -20.66 11.41
C LEU A 130 5.92 -19.29 11.34
N TYR A 131 5.72 -18.45 12.36
CA TYR A 131 6.28 -17.11 12.41
C TYR A 131 6.70 -16.72 13.83
N GLY A 132 7.67 -15.81 13.94
CA GLY A 132 8.18 -15.34 15.24
C GLY A 132 9.69 -15.10 15.22
N GLY A 133 10.33 -15.38 16.36
CA GLY A 133 11.78 -15.18 16.53
C GLY A 133 12.63 -16.18 15.74
N ALA A 134 13.92 -15.87 15.62
CA ALA A 134 14.88 -16.78 14.98
C ALA A 134 14.99 -18.14 15.70
N TYR A 135 15.22 -19.18 14.91
CA TYR A 135 15.38 -20.56 15.37
C TYR A 135 14.18 -21.16 16.11
N CYS A 136 13.00 -20.55 16.04
CA CYS A 136 11.80 -21.14 16.61
C CYS A 136 11.36 -22.38 15.80
N THR A 137 10.76 -23.37 16.48
CA THR A 137 10.20 -24.57 15.84
C THR A 137 8.70 -24.69 16.07
N TYR A 138 8.03 -25.52 15.29
CA TYR A 138 6.70 -25.99 15.66
C TYR A 138 6.74 -26.71 17.01
N SER A 139 5.61 -26.70 17.73
CA SER A 139 5.52 -27.25 19.09
C SER A 139 5.69 -28.75 19.17
N ASN A 140 5.49 -29.46 18.06
CA ASN A 140 5.54 -30.91 18.00
C ASN A 140 6.28 -31.39 16.76
N SER A 141 6.84 -32.59 16.81
CA SER A 141 7.29 -33.28 15.61
C SER A 141 6.12 -33.85 14.81
N TYR A 142 6.39 -34.18 13.56
CA TYR A 142 5.53 -34.94 12.66
C TYR A 142 6.12 -36.33 12.50
N MET A 143 5.35 -37.36 12.85
CA MET A 143 5.74 -38.75 12.64
C MET A 143 4.96 -39.36 11.49
N ILE A 144 5.62 -40.12 10.63
CA ILE A 144 4.99 -40.78 9.49
C ILE A 144 4.37 -42.12 9.89
N ASN A 145 3.08 -42.30 9.58
CA ASN A 145 2.27 -43.44 10.04
C ASN A 145 2.74 -44.79 9.48
N SER A 146 3.26 -44.83 8.25
CA SER A 146 3.68 -46.07 7.57
C SER A 146 5.08 -46.54 7.95
N GLY A 147 5.87 -45.72 8.64
CA GLY A 147 7.30 -45.96 8.87
C GLY A 147 8.18 -45.85 7.62
N ALA A 148 7.62 -45.54 6.45
CA ALA A 148 8.40 -45.24 5.25
C ALA A 148 8.94 -43.80 5.29
N ALA A 149 10.08 -43.57 4.63
CA ALA A 149 10.69 -42.24 4.59
C ALA A 149 10.06 -41.37 3.49
N TYR A 150 9.66 -40.14 3.84
CA TYR A 150 9.13 -39.14 2.92
C TYR A 150 9.85 -37.80 3.09
N ASN A 151 9.76 -36.94 2.08
CA ASN A 151 10.20 -35.55 2.21
C ASN A 151 9.27 -34.81 3.19
N PRO A 152 9.82 -34.02 4.15
CA PRO A 152 9.04 -33.33 5.18
C PRO A 152 7.89 -32.44 4.69
N TYR A 153 8.01 -31.84 3.51
CA TYR A 153 6.96 -31.01 2.91
C TYR A 153 7.13 -31.00 1.39
N SER A 154 6.05 -30.63 0.69
CA SER A 154 6.06 -30.53 -0.77
C SER A 154 6.25 -29.09 -1.25
N PHE A 155 5.72 -28.12 -0.49
CA PHE A 155 5.81 -26.71 -0.85
C PHE A 155 6.10 -25.81 0.34
N ILE A 156 6.69 -24.66 0.06
CA ILE A 156 7.02 -23.62 1.03
C ILE A 156 6.77 -22.24 0.44
N ARG A 157 6.36 -21.27 1.25
CA ARG A 157 6.33 -19.85 0.90
C ARG A 157 6.66 -18.97 2.12
N PRO A 158 7.29 -17.80 1.93
CA PRO A 158 7.60 -16.89 3.03
C PRO A 158 6.33 -16.24 3.60
N ILE A 159 6.38 -15.92 4.89
CA ILE A 159 5.44 -15.02 5.56
C ILE A 159 6.15 -13.67 5.71
N VAL A 160 5.58 -12.63 5.12
CA VAL A 160 6.16 -11.29 5.13
C VAL A 160 5.35 -10.34 5.99
N SER A 161 6.05 -9.47 6.68
CA SER A 161 5.50 -8.35 7.42
C SER A 161 5.83 -7.06 6.68
N LEU A 162 4.85 -6.17 6.54
CA LEU A 162 5.00 -4.86 5.90
C LEU A 162 4.29 -3.80 6.74
N ASP A 163 4.99 -2.70 7.02
CA ASP A 163 4.36 -1.49 7.56
C ASP A 163 3.88 -0.60 6.41
N ILE A 164 2.57 -0.67 6.13
CA ILE A 164 1.94 0.09 5.05
C ILE A 164 1.98 1.61 5.33
N SER A 165 1.94 2.00 6.61
CA SER A 165 1.91 3.41 7.00
C SER A 165 3.24 4.13 6.74
N GLU A 166 4.35 3.39 6.87
CA GLU A 166 5.70 3.88 6.57
C GLU A 166 6.06 3.72 5.08
N LEU A 167 5.41 2.80 4.36
CA LEU A 167 5.65 2.59 2.93
C LEU A 167 5.42 3.85 2.09
N GLY A 168 4.29 4.55 2.28
CA GLY A 168 3.99 5.78 1.54
C GLY A 168 5.03 6.88 1.79
N LYS A 169 5.57 6.96 3.01
CA LYS A 169 6.63 7.91 3.36
C LYS A 169 7.95 7.57 2.69
N ALA A 170 8.31 6.28 2.62
CA ALA A 170 9.54 5.82 1.97
C ALA A 170 9.59 6.17 0.47
N PHE A 171 8.43 6.18 -0.19
CA PHE A 171 8.30 6.51 -1.62
C PHE A 171 8.09 8.00 -1.91
N LYS A 172 7.98 8.88 -0.90
CA LYS A 172 7.74 10.31 -1.11
C LYS A 172 8.87 10.94 -1.94
N GLY A 173 8.49 11.63 -3.01
CA GLY A 173 9.42 12.32 -3.92
C GLY A 173 10.19 11.39 -4.87
N LYS A 174 9.84 10.10 -4.92
CA LYS A 174 10.43 9.15 -5.85
C LYS A 174 9.75 9.21 -7.22
N SER A 175 10.47 8.81 -8.26
CA SER A 175 9.93 8.82 -9.62
C SER A 175 8.92 7.68 -9.81
N LYS A 176 7.91 7.90 -10.67
CA LYS A 176 7.01 6.84 -11.16
C LYS A 176 7.84 5.71 -11.76
N GLY A 177 7.55 4.47 -11.37
CA GLY A 177 8.30 3.33 -11.87
C GLY A 177 8.06 2.04 -11.13
N VAL A 178 8.77 1.00 -11.56
CA VAL A 178 8.74 -0.32 -10.95
C VAL A 178 10.02 -0.51 -10.15
N TYR A 179 9.89 -0.52 -8.83
CA TYR A 179 11.00 -0.67 -7.90
C TYR A 179 11.17 -2.14 -7.57
N VAL A 180 12.39 -2.65 -7.76
CA VAL A 180 12.71 -4.06 -7.55
C VAL A 180 13.85 -4.24 -6.55
N GLY A 181 13.73 -5.26 -5.72
CA GLY A 181 14.76 -5.68 -4.78
C GLY A 181 14.58 -7.14 -4.42
N SER A 182 15.60 -7.72 -3.80
CA SER A 182 15.53 -9.08 -3.29
C SER A 182 16.24 -9.20 -1.97
N LEU A 183 15.77 -10.16 -1.17
CA LEU A 183 16.43 -10.59 0.05
C LEU A 183 16.52 -12.12 0.05
N SER A 184 17.57 -12.65 0.66
CA SER A 184 17.74 -14.08 0.89
C SER A 184 17.53 -14.36 2.36
N VAL A 185 16.63 -15.27 2.67
CA VAL A 185 16.29 -15.71 4.03
C VAL A 185 16.48 -17.20 4.13
N THR A 186 16.83 -17.70 5.31
CA THR A 186 17.09 -19.13 5.48
C THR A 186 15.94 -19.75 6.26
N SER A 187 15.22 -20.67 5.63
CA SER A 187 14.31 -21.59 6.32
C SER A 187 15.13 -22.75 6.90
N PHE A 188 14.58 -23.41 7.92
CA PHE A 188 15.19 -24.65 8.42
C PHE A 188 14.12 -25.64 8.86
N TYR A 189 14.53 -26.90 8.94
CA TYR A 189 13.76 -27.95 9.58
C TYR A 189 14.71 -28.97 10.20
N ASP A 190 14.22 -29.70 11.18
CA ASP A 190 14.93 -30.83 11.76
C ASP A 190 14.33 -32.13 11.25
N TYR A 191 15.16 -33.14 11.03
CA TYR A 191 14.72 -34.47 10.63
C TYR A 191 15.53 -35.53 11.32
N TYR A 192 14.94 -36.72 11.49
CA TYR A 192 15.63 -37.88 12.04
C TYR A 192 16.16 -38.73 10.89
N VAL A 193 17.47 -38.96 10.87
CA VAL A 193 18.11 -39.77 9.82
C VAL A 193 17.62 -41.23 9.94
N PRO A 194 16.97 -41.81 8.92
CA PRO A 194 16.34 -43.13 9.05
C PRO A 194 17.30 -44.26 9.45
N SER A 195 18.59 -44.18 9.12
CA SER A 195 19.56 -45.25 9.36
C SER A 195 20.08 -45.31 10.80
N ASN A 196 20.05 -44.20 11.55
CA ASN A 196 20.67 -44.13 12.88
C ASN A 196 19.87 -43.30 13.91
N GLY A 197 18.74 -42.72 13.52
CA GLY A 197 17.87 -41.94 14.40
C GLY A 197 18.47 -40.62 14.89
N ILE A 198 19.56 -40.15 14.29
CA ILE A 198 20.18 -38.88 14.68
C ILE A 198 19.33 -37.72 14.16
N ARG A 199 18.93 -36.81 15.07
CA ARG A 199 18.30 -35.54 14.71
C ARG A 199 19.32 -34.63 14.03
N THR A 200 19.00 -34.21 12.82
CA THR A 200 19.84 -33.36 11.98
C THR A 200 19.04 -32.13 11.55
N ARG A 201 19.66 -30.95 11.61
CA ARG A 201 19.07 -29.70 11.11
C ARG A 201 19.52 -29.43 9.69
N GLN A 202 18.56 -29.18 8.80
CA GLN A 202 18.83 -28.74 7.44
C GLN A 202 18.44 -27.27 7.27
N TYR A 203 19.36 -26.50 6.70
CA TYR A 203 19.16 -25.09 6.34
C TYR A 203 18.91 -24.97 4.84
N LYS A 204 17.95 -24.12 4.46
CA LYS A 204 17.56 -23.89 3.07
C LYS A 204 17.48 -22.39 2.80
N PRO A 205 18.32 -21.83 1.91
CA PRO A 205 18.17 -20.45 1.48
C PRO A 205 16.93 -20.34 0.57
N GLU A 206 16.08 -19.38 0.90
CA GLU A 206 14.86 -19.01 0.19
C GLU A 206 15.03 -17.57 -0.29
N ASN A 207 14.91 -17.36 -1.60
CA ASN A 207 15.03 -16.03 -2.19
C ASN A 207 13.65 -15.40 -2.33
N VAL A 208 13.51 -14.16 -1.87
CA VAL A 208 12.28 -13.37 -1.97
C VAL A 208 12.61 -12.12 -2.77
N ALA A 209 12.00 -11.99 -3.93
CA ALA A 209 12.02 -10.81 -4.77
C ALA A 209 10.75 -9.99 -4.53
N VAL A 210 10.90 -8.68 -4.47
CA VAL A 210 9.81 -7.73 -4.26
C VAL A 210 9.80 -6.75 -5.42
N GLN A 211 8.61 -6.50 -5.95
CA GLN A 211 8.35 -5.57 -7.03
C GLN A 211 7.21 -4.65 -6.60
N ILE A 212 7.46 -3.34 -6.50
CA ILE A 212 6.43 -2.35 -6.22
C ILE A 212 6.30 -1.45 -7.44
N GLU A 213 5.12 -1.47 -8.07
CA GLU A 213 4.74 -0.47 -9.06
C GLU A 213 4.30 0.79 -8.32
N TYR A 214 5.10 1.85 -8.39
CA TYR A 214 4.83 3.12 -7.75
C TYR A 214 4.27 4.13 -8.74
N GLU A 215 3.08 4.64 -8.42
CA GLU A 215 2.44 5.75 -9.10
C GLU A 215 2.30 6.91 -8.10
N PRO A 216 3.16 7.95 -8.19
CA PRO A 216 3.12 9.06 -7.24
C PRO A 216 1.82 9.84 -7.35
N GLY A 217 1.32 10.35 -6.23
CA GLY A 217 0.22 11.30 -6.19
C GLY A 217 0.25 12.06 -4.88
N TYR A 218 0.53 13.37 -4.93
CA TYR A 218 0.66 14.20 -3.73
C TYR A 218 0.51 15.69 -4.06
N VAL A 219 0.02 16.47 -3.10
CA VAL A 219 0.09 17.94 -3.12
C VAL A 219 1.25 18.36 -2.22
N THR A 220 2.16 19.19 -2.74
CA THR A 220 3.27 19.77 -1.96
C THR A 220 2.97 21.18 -1.48
N ASP A 221 2.20 21.96 -2.24
CA ASP A 221 1.95 23.38 -1.99
C ASP A 221 0.68 23.82 -2.73
N VAL A 222 -0.04 24.79 -2.19
CA VAL A 222 -1.17 25.45 -2.85
C VAL A 222 -0.99 26.95 -2.65
N MET A 223 -0.59 27.62 -3.73
CA MET A 223 -0.50 29.08 -3.72
C MET A 223 -1.88 29.66 -4.01
N VAL A 224 -2.27 30.67 -3.24
CA VAL A 224 -3.55 31.36 -3.40
C VAL A 224 -3.27 32.85 -3.57
N VAL A 225 -3.83 33.45 -4.62
CA VAL A 225 -3.72 34.88 -4.91
C VAL A 225 -5.12 35.43 -5.13
N GLY A 226 -5.54 36.44 -4.36
CA GLY A 226 -6.87 37.03 -4.48
C GLY A 226 -7.07 38.16 -3.47
N ASP A 227 -8.28 38.72 -3.44
CA ASP A 227 -8.70 39.73 -2.45
C ASP A 227 -9.67 39.11 -1.45
N GLU A 228 -9.36 39.27 -0.16
CA GLU A 228 -10.19 38.81 0.95
C GLU A 228 -11.47 39.64 1.11
N ASN A 229 -11.52 40.84 0.50
CA ASN A 229 -12.66 41.73 0.55
C ASN A 229 -13.57 41.58 -0.67
N ILE A 230 -14.87 41.44 -0.42
CA ILE A 230 -15.89 41.54 -1.47
C ILE A 230 -16.40 42.98 -1.50
N ALA A 231 -16.06 43.73 -2.55
CA ALA A 231 -16.57 45.08 -2.72
C ALA A 231 -18.08 45.04 -3.09
N PRO A 232 -18.96 45.69 -2.30
CA PRO A 232 -20.39 45.68 -2.58
C PRO A 232 -20.75 46.57 -3.78
N PHE A 233 -21.65 46.09 -4.61
CA PHE A 233 -22.32 46.82 -5.68
C PHE A 233 -23.79 47.04 -5.28
N TYR A 234 -24.15 48.29 -5.04
CA TYR A 234 -25.50 48.67 -4.63
C TYR A 234 -26.34 49.08 -5.86
N ASP A 235 -27.50 48.46 -6.01
CA ASP A 235 -28.53 48.89 -6.96
C ASP A 235 -29.68 49.57 -6.20
N LEU A 236 -29.66 50.90 -6.20
CA LEU A 236 -30.65 51.72 -5.50
C LEU A 236 -32.03 51.72 -6.19
N LEU A 237 -32.13 51.27 -7.45
CA LEU A 237 -33.42 51.18 -8.15
C LEU A 237 -34.18 49.92 -7.74
N SER A 238 -33.48 48.79 -7.66
CA SER A 238 -34.05 47.52 -7.20
C SER A 238 -33.96 47.32 -5.68
N ASN A 239 -33.27 48.24 -4.98
CA ASN A 239 -33.00 48.19 -3.54
C ASN A 239 -32.23 46.92 -3.13
N THR A 240 -31.24 46.52 -3.92
CA THR A 240 -30.43 45.31 -3.69
C THR A 240 -28.94 45.60 -3.59
N VAL A 241 -28.20 44.63 -3.06
CA VAL A 241 -26.74 44.60 -3.08
C VAL A 241 -26.22 43.26 -3.61
N SER A 242 -25.19 43.35 -4.45
CA SER A 242 -24.47 42.21 -5.03
C SER A 242 -22.97 42.40 -4.79
N GLY A 243 -22.17 41.36 -4.97
CA GLY A 243 -20.72 41.47 -4.81
C GLY A 243 -20.02 40.18 -5.20
N TYR A 244 -18.76 40.30 -5.62
CA TYR A 244 -17.92 39.12 -5.84
C TYR A 244 -16.44 39.42 -5.56
N THR A 245 -15.70 38.36 -5.27
CA THR A 245 -14.24 38.32 -5.32
C THR A 245 -13.78 37.04 -6.02
N SER A 246 -12.54 37.02 -6.49
CA SER A 246 -11.94 35.87 -7.16
C SER A 246 -10.56 35.58 -6.61
N TYR A 247 -10.24 34.30 -6.53
CA TYR A 247 -8.95 33.76 -6.15
C TYR A 247 -8.40 32.93 -7.30
N SER A 248 -7.14 33.16 -7.66
CA SER A 248 -6.37 32.26 -8.50
C SER A 248 -5.54 31.33 -7.64
N LEU A 249 -5.76 30.03 -7.79
CA LEU A 249 -5.05 28.99 -7.06
C LEU A 249 -4.11 28.26 -8.00
N ASN A 250 -2.95 27.89 -7.46
CA ASN A 250 -1.99 27.06 -8.16
C ASN A 250 -1.44 25.98 -7.22
N ALA A 251 -1.88 24.75 -7.43
CA ALA A 251 -1.45 23.59 -6.67
C ALA A 251 -0.21 22.95 -7.32
N LYS A 252 0.85 22.78 -6.52
CA LYS A 252 2.06 22.06 -6.91
C LYS A 252 2.08 20.69 -6.27
N GLY A 253 2.62 19.71 -6.98
CA GLY A 253 2.70 18.34 -6.50
C GLY A 253 3.08 17.37 -7.59
N TRP A 254 2.49 16.18 -7.55
CA TRP A 254 2.45 15.27 -8.68
C TRP A 254 1.02 14.74 -8.82
N PHE A 255 0.44 14.95 -9.99
CA PHE A 255 -0.97 14.66 -10.27
C PHE A 255 -1.07 13.73 -11.47
N LEU A 256 -1.52 12.49 -11.23
CA LEU A 256 -1.72 11.49 -12.28
C LEU A 256 -3.01 11.76 -13.05
N ASN A 257 -4.07 12.07 -12.29
CA ASN A 257 -5.41 12.26 -12.79
C ASN A 257 -6.03 13.50 -12.14
N GLY A 258 -5.29 14.60 -12.03
CA GLY A 258 -5.85 15.88 -11.62
C GLY A 258 -5.94 16.10 -10.10
N LEU A 259 -6.85 16.97 -9.71
CA LEU A 259 -7.15 17.30 -8.31
C LEU A 259 -8.60 17.01 -7.98
N LYS A 260 -8.82 16.66 -6.71
CA LYS A 260 -10.10 16.75 -6.05
C LYS A 260 -10.12 18.01 -5.18
N LEU A 261 -11.08 18.88 -5.42
CA LEU A 261 -11.36 20.05 -4.58
C LEU A 261 -12.64 19.78 -3.78
N SER A 262 -12.57 19.83 -2.45
CA SER A 262 -13.70 19.52 -1.58
C SER A 262 -14.03 20.65 -0.62
N LEU A 263 -15.31 20.81 -0.33
CA LEU A 263 -15.80 21.64 0.77
C LEU A 263 -15.48 20.98 2.12
N LYS A 264 -15.40 21.79 3.19
CA LYS A 264 -15.24 21.28 4.55
C LYS A 264 -16.35 20.26 4.89
N PRO A 265 -16.01 19.05 5.38
CA PRO A 265 -17.01 18.06 5.77
C PRO A 265 -18.01 18.62 6.77
N LEU A 266 -19.28 18.19 6.65
CA LEU A 266 -20.41 18.53 7.53
C LEU A 266 -20.92 19.98 7.46
N ARG A 267 -20.25 20.89 6.75
CA ARG A 267 -20.75 22.25 6.53
C ARG A 267 -21.79 22.25 5.41
N THR A 268 -23.03 22.65 5.73
CA THR A 268 -24.16 22.66 4.77
C THR A 268 -24.66 24.06 4.42
N LYS A 269 -24.22 25.10 5.16
CA LYS A 269 -24.59 26.49 4.94
C LYS A 269 -23.36 27.39 4.75
N TYR A 270 -23.47 28.32 3.81
CA TYR A 270 -22.42 29.23 3.39
C TYR A 270 -22.99 30.65 3.36
N GLU A 271 -22.81 31.35 4.48
CA GLU A 271 -23.44 32.64 4.73
C GLU A 271 -22.45 33.52 5.51
N MET A 272 -22.27 34.76 5.06
CA MET A 272 -21.53 35.76 5.84
C MET A 272 -22.43 36.34 6.92
N ILE A 273 -21.90 36.54 8.12
CA ILE A 273 -22.66 36.99 9.28
C ILE A 273 -22.32 38.45 9.56
N GLY A 274 -23.37 39.28 9.64
CA GLY A 274 -23.28 40.71 9.93
C GLY A 274 -23.27 41.02 11.43
N PRO A 275 -23.17 42.30 11.80
CA PRO A 275 -22.97 42.74 13.19
C PRO A 275 -24.10 42.35 14.15
N VAL A 276 -25.35 42.31 13.66
CA VAL A 276 -26.55 42.04 14.47
C VAL A 276 -27.13 40.67 14.12
N GLY A 277 -26.37 39.84 13.40
CA GLY A 277 -26.70 38.46 13.10
C GLY A 277 -27.52 38.26 11.83
N ALA A 278 -27.79 39.30 11.02
CA ALA A 278 -28.28 39.08 9.67
C ALA A 278 -27.22 38.32 8.86
N THR A 279 -27.67 37.59 7.84
CA THR A 279 -26.79 36.76 7.03
C THR A 279 -26.92 37.04 5.55
N ILE A 280 -25.80 36.98 4.84
CA ILE A 280 -25.73 37.09 3.38
C ILE A 280 -25.29 35.73 2.83
N PRO A 281 -26.21 34.94 2.23
CA PRO A 281 -25.84 33.69 1.59
C PRO A 281 -24.99 33.96 0.35
N TYR A 282 -23.92 33.20 0.16
CA TYR A 282 -23.02 33.34 -0.99
C TYR A 282 -22.88 32.04 -1.78
N SER A 283 -22.43 32.19 -3.01
CA SER A 283 -22.12 31.12 -3.96
C SER A 283 -20.62 30.96 -4.08
N VAL A 284 -20.19 29.72 -4.39
CA VAL A 284 -18.79 29.38 -4.64
C VAL A 284 -18.72 28.64 -5.97
N GLU A 285 -18.02 29.24 -6.93
CA GLU A 285 -17.84 28.72 -8.28
C GLU A 285 -16.36 28.40 -8.51
N CYS A 286 -16.07 27.22 -9.05
CA CYS A 286 -14.74 26.82 -9.51
C CYS A 286 -14.65 26.89 -11.03
N PHE A 287 -13.71 27.68 -11.53
CA PHE A 287 -13.34 27.71 -12.94
C PHE A 287 -12.13 26.81 -13.18
N GLY A 288 -12.27 25.90 -14.14
CA GLY A 288 -11.30 24.82 -14.39
C GLY A 288 -11.71 23.47 -13.80
N CYS A 289 -12.78 23.44 -13.00
CA CYS A 289 -13.41 22.21 -12.56
C CYS A 289 -14.38 21.63 -13.61
N ASP A 290 -14.58 20.31 -13.60
CA ASP A 290 -15.55 19.62 -14.46
C ASP A 290 -16.98 20.08 -14.19
N THR A 291 -17.28 20.44 -12.94
CA THR A 291 -18.51 21.12 -12.53
C THR A 291 -18.15 22.42 -11.81
N GLN A 292 -18.80 23.52 -12.22
CA GLN A 292 -18.42 24.85 -11.71
C GLN A 292 -18.98 25.13 -10.32
N SER A 293 -20.24 24.83 -10.02
CA SER A 293 -20.87 25.27 -8.77
C SER A 293 -20.62 24.29 -7.64
N LEU A 294 -19.93 24.73 -6.58
CA LEU A 294 -19.82 24.02 -5.30
C LEU A 294 -20.96 24.42 -4.37
N VAL A 295 -21.23 25.72 -4.31
CA VAL A 295 -22.28 26.32 -3.47
C VAL A 295 -23.07 27.30 -4.32
N LYS A 296 -24.38 27.32 -4.16
CA LYS A 296 -25.28 28.28 -4.81
C LYS A 296 -26.21 28.88 -3.76
N GLN A 297 -26.16 30.20 -3.60
CA GLN A 297 -27.00 30.96 -2.66
C GLN A 297 -27.01 30.33 -1.26
N GLY A 298 -25.82 30.01 -0.74
CA GLY A 298 -25.62 29.43 0.59
C GLY A 298 -25.81 27.92 0.71
N TYR A 299 -26.34 27.25 -0.32
CA TYR A 299 -26.58 25.80 -0.31
C TYR A 299 -25.51 25.04 -1.10
N VAL A 300 -25.05 23.92 -0.54
CA VAL A 300 -24.11 23.01 -1.22
C VAL A 300 -24.80 22.35 -2.41
N ILE A 301 -24.23 22.50 -3.60
CA ILE A 301 -24.64 21.82 -4.83
C ILE A 301 -23.76 20.59 -5.06
N ASN A 302 -22.44 20.77 -4.99
CA ASN A 302 -21.45 19.70 -5.08
C ASN A 302 -20.53 19.77 -3.86
N LYS A 303 -20.37 18.65 -3.15
CA LYS A 303 -19.45 18.57 -1.99
C LYS A 303 -17.98 18.58 -2.42
N ASP A 304 -17.73 18.03 -3.60
CA ASP A 304 -16.43 17.97 -4.21
C ASP A 304 -16.57 18.04 -5.74
N VAL A 305 -15.49 18.48 -6.37
CA VAL A 305 -15.38 18.66 -7.81
C VAL A 305 -13.99 18.23 -8.27
N HIS A 306 -13.90 17.82 -9.53
CA HIS A 306 -12.66 17.37 -10.15
C HIS A 306 -12.05 18.48 -11.01
N ILE A 307 -10.73 18.59 -11.00
CA ILE A 307 -9.97 19.48 -11.87
C ILE A 307 -8.99 18.60 -12.66
N SER A 308 -9.17 18.58 -13.98
CA SER A 308 -8.38 17.72 -14.86
C SER A 308 -6.88 18.06 -14.84
N GLY A 309 -6.04 17.03 -14.88
CA GLY A 309 -4.60 17.16 -15.06
C GLY A 309 -3.94 15.80 -15.22
N THR A 310 -3.04 15.64 -16.20
CA THR A 310 -2.47 14.32 -16.49
C THR A 310 -0.95 14.36 -16.39
N ASN A 311 -0.38 13.55 -15.50
CA ASN A 311 1.06 13.45 -15.25
C ASN A 311 1.73 14.84 -15.15
N THR A 312 1.11 15.74 -14.39
CA THR A 312 1.57 17.12 -14.25
C THR A 312 2.04 17.41 -12.83
N THR A 313 2.97 18.35 -12.69
CA THR A 313 3.47 18.82 -11.40
C THR A 313 2.72 20.05 -10.88
N ASN A 314 1.84 20.62 -11.71
CA ASN A 314 1.20 21.89 -11.44
C ASN A 314 -0.21 21.93 -12.04
N ILE A 315 -1.20 22.38 -11.27
CA ILE A 315 -2.59 22.56 -11.71
C ILE A 315 -3.08 23.92 -11.18
N GLY A 316 -3.49 24.79 -12.11
CA GLY A 316 -4.09 26.08 -11.80
C GLY A 316 -5.60 26.06 -11.99
N PHE A 317 -6.34 26.76 -11.13
CA PHE A 317 -7.79 26.92 -11.18
C PHE A 317 -8.21 28.18 -10.43
N ASP A 318 -9.38 28.73 -10.76
CA ASP A 318 -9.88 29.93 -10.10
C ASP A 318 -11.13 29.62 -9.26
N ILE A 319 -11.28 30.32 -8.14
CA ILE A 319 -12.47 30.26 -7.28
C ILE A 319 -13.09 31.64 -7.23
N LYS A 320 -14.37 31.75 -7.58
CA LYS A 320 -15.16 32.96 -7.40
C LYS A 320 -16.12 32.76 -6.25
N ILE A 321 -16.20 33.77 -5.40
CA ILE A 321 -17.16 33.87 -4.30
C ILE A 321 -18.06 35.06 -4.61
N SER A 322 -19.38 34.86 -4.61
CA SER A 322 -20.32 35.95 -4.93
C SER A 322 -21.64 35.85 -4.20
N TYR A 323 -22.30 36.99 -4.01
CA TYR A 323 -23.70 37.10 -3.64
C TYR A 323 -24.40 38.04 -4.61
N GLU A 324 -25.68 37.79 -4.89
CA GLU A 324 -26.44 38.52 -5.90
C GLU A 324 -27.82 38.86 -5.37
N ASP A 325 -28.26 40.08 -5.64
CA ASP A 325 -29.61 40.59 -5.44
C ASP A 325 -30.14 40.45 -3.99
N ILE A 326 -29.29 40.75 -3.00
CA ILE A 326 -29.67 40.74 -1.59
C ILE A 326 -30.49 42.00 -1.29
N ASP A 327 -31.70 41.83 -0.76
CA ASP A 327 -32.56 42.96 -0.37
C ASP A 327 -31.92 43.79 0.74
N LEU A 328 -31.70 45.08 0.48
CA LEU A 328 -31.16 46.03 1.46
C LEU A 328 -32.06 46.21 2.68
N GLY A 329 -33.36 45.93 2.57
CA GLY A 329 -34.27 45.94 3.70
C GLY A 329 -34.11 44.75 4.65
N ALA A 330 -33.42 43.69 4.23
CA ALA A 330 -33.22 42.46 5.00
C ALA A 330 -31.86 42.39 5.72
N ILE A 331 -31.00 43.39 5.51
CA ILE A 331 -29.64 43.45 6.05
C ILE A 331 -29.38 44.82 6.70
N GLU A 332 -28.44 44.88 7.63
CA GLU A 332 -28.02 46.10 8.31
C GLU A 332 -26.70 46.65 7.76
N ASP A 333 -26.43 47.93 8.06
CA ASP A 333 -25.13 48.53 7.77
C ASP A 333 -24.03 47.88 8.62
N GLY A 334 -22.97 47.40 7.96
CA GLY A 334 -21.78 46.90 8.64
C GLY A 334 -20.98 45.89 7.82
N GLU A 335 -20.00 45.29 8.48
CA GLU A 335 -19.14 44.25 7.90
C GLU A 335 -19.77 42.86 8.10
N TYR A 336 -19.79 42.08 7.03
CA TYR A 336 -20.26 40.70 7.01
C TYR A 336 -19.08 39.77 6.79
N LEU A 337 -18.93 38.75 7.63
CA LEU A 337 -17.72 37.90 7.65
C LEU A 337 -18.06 36.40 7.60
N ASP A 338 -17.19 35.64 6.94
CA ASP A 338 -17.15 34.16 7.00
C ASP A 338 -15.73 33.66 6.66
N VAL A 339 -15.46 32.39 6.96
CA VAL A 339 -14.23 31.68 6.58
C VAL A 339 -14.59 30.48 5.69
N LEU A 340 -14.23 30.59 4.41
CA LEU A 340 -14.29 29.47 3.48
C LEU A 340 -13.03 28.60 3.60
N VAL A 341 -13.22 27.29 3.77
CA VAL A 341 -12.12 26.31 3.77
C VAL A 341 -12.35 25.32 2.63
N LEU A 342 -11.37 25.25 1.72
CA LEU A 342 -11.33 24.28 0.63
C LEU A 342 -10.21 23.28 0.88
N MET A 343 -10.48 22.00 0.64
CA MET A 343 -9.51 20.91 0.73
C MET A 343 -9.07 20.52 -0.66
N VAL A 344 -7.75 20.46 -0.89
CA VAL A 344 -7.15 20.11 -2.18
C VAL A 344 -6.37 18.80 -2.02
N GLU A 345 -6.75 17.79 -2.79
CA GLU A 345 -6.15 16.46 -2.75
C GLU A 345 -5.83 16.00 -4.19
N PRO A 346 -4.80 15.16 -4.43
CA PRO A 346 -4.64 14.50 -5.72
C PRO A 346 -5.85 13.63 -6.02
N ALA A 347 -6.35 13.69 -7.25
CA ALA A 347 -7.35 12.74 -7.72
C ALA A 347 -6.65 11.46 -8.22
N PHE A 348 -7.15 10.31 -7.79
CA PHE A 348 -6.68 8.98 -8.15
C PHE A 348 -7.74 8.24 -8.96
#